data_AF-A0A7L3HKJ7-F1
#
_entry.id   AF-A0A7L3HKJ7-F1
#
_cell.length_a   1.000
_cell.length_b   1.000
_cell.length_c   1.000
_cell.angle_alpha   90.00
_cell.angle_beta   90.00
_cell.angle_gamma   90.00
#
_symmetry.space_group_name_H-M   'P 1'
#
loop_
_entity.id
_entity.type
_entity.pdbx_description
1 polymer ?
#
loop_
_entity_poly.entity_id
_entity_poly.type
_entity_poly.pdbx_seq_one_letter_code
_entity_poly.pdbx_strand_id
1 'polypeptide(L)'
;ITSPVLSSEALHRPYGCDVEPQALNEAIRWSSKENLLGATESDPNLFVALYDFVASGDNTLSITKGEKLRVLGYNQNGEWSEVRSKNGQGWVPSNY
;
A
#
# COMPACT_ATOMS: atom_id res chain seq x y z
N ILE A 1 42.70 -57.32 -16.40
CA ILE A 1 41.45 -56.65 -16.01
C ILE A 1 41.83 -55.51 -15.08
N THR A 2 41.31 -54.31 -15.36
CA THR A 2 41.84 -52.98 -15.03
C THR A 2 41.95 -52.63 -13.54
N SER A 3 42.88 -51.71 -13.27
CA SER A 3 43.20 -50.99 -12.03
C SER A 3 42.07 -50.07 -11.49
N PRO A 4 42.20 -49.51 -10.26
CA PRO A 4 41.13 -48.93 -9.44
C PRO A 4 41.05 -47.39 -9.47
N VAL A 5 39.94 -46.79 -8.98
CA VAL A 5 39.91 -45.39 -8.47
C VAL A 5 38.83 -45.16 -7.40
N LEU A 6 39.22 -44.32 -6.45
CA LEU A 6 38.56 -43.67 -5.31
C LEU A 6 37.34 -42.81 -5.72
N SER A 7 36.31 -42.69 -4.86
CA SER A 7 35.56 -41.44 -4.70
C SER A 7 34.71 -41.42 -3.42
N SER A 8 34.92 -40.35 -2.67
CA SER A 8 34.25 -39.87 -1.47
C SER A 8 32.86 -39.31 -1.75
N GLU A 9 31.82 -39.73 -1.02
CA GLU A 9 30.58 -38.95 -0.95
C GLU A 9 29.73 -39.30 0.29
N ALA A 10 29.87 -38.51 1.35
CA ALA A 10 28.84 -38.34 2.36
C ALA A 10 28.55 -36.84 2.45
N LEU A 11 27.85 -36.36 1.44
CA LEU A 11 27.29 -35.02 1.34
C LEU A 11 26.19 -34.84 2.41
N HIS A 12 26.39 -33.91 3.34
CA HIS A 12 25.55 -32.70 3.46
C HIS A 12 25.91 -31.87 4.72
N ARG A 13 26.63 -30.77 4.51
CA ARG A 13 26.21 -29.45 5.02
C ARG A 13 25.72 -28.70 3.77
N PRO A 14 24.57 -28.00 3.78
CA PRO A 14 24.18 -27.06 4.83
C PRO A 14 22.73 -27.25 5.28
N TYR A 15 22.39 -26.83 6.51
CA TYR A 15 21.02 -26.34 6.72
C TYR A 15 20.92 -25.06 5.91
N GLY A 16 20.48 -25.23 4.66
CA GLY A 16 20.04 -24.15 3.81
C GLY A 16 19.02 -23.36 4.60
N CYS A 17 19.26 -22.06 4.65
CA CYS A 17 18.24 -21.09 4.94
C CYS A 17 17.09 -21.34 3.98
N ASP A 18 16.08 -22.10 4.42
CA ASP A 18 14.77 -22.14 3.76
C ASP A 18 14.16 -20.77 4.03
N VAL A 19 14.53 -19.78 3.21
CA VAL A 19 13.80 -18.51 3.14
C VAL A 19 12.46 -18.88 2.54
N GLU A 20 11.56 -19.19 3.45
CA GLU A 20 10.18 -19.58 3.26
C GLU A 20 9.57 -18.76 2.10
N PRO A 21 9.10 -19.40 1.01
CA PRO A 21 8.41 -18.71 -0.09
C PRO A 21 7.10 -18.03 0.35
N GLN A 22 6.73 -18.17 1.63
CA GLN A 22 5.61 -17.46 2.23
C GLN A 22 5.91 -15.98 2.40
N ALA A 23 7.08 -15.61 2.91
CA ALA A 23 7.45 -14.20 3.09
C ALA A 23 7.48 -13.41 1.76
N LEU A 24 7.90 -14.05 0.66
CA LEU A 24 7.89 -13.42 -0.66
C LEU A 24 6.47 -13.26 -1.22
N ASN A 25 5.58 -14.25 -1.00
CA ASN A 25 4.19 -14.13 -1.42
C ASN A 25 3.46 -13.04 -0.61
N GLU A 26 3.75 -12.91 0.68
CA GLU A 26 3.19 -11.88 1.55
C GLU A 26 3.67 -10.48 1.15
N ALA A 27 4.95 -10.35 0.78
CA ALA A 27 5.48 -9.11 0.23
C ALA A 27 4.78 -8.69 -1.07
N ILE A 28 4.33 -9.65 -1.90
CA ILE A 28 3.52 -9.37 -3.10
C ILE A 28 2.08 -9.00 -2.73
N ARG A 29 1.55 -9.51 -1.61
CA ARG A 29 0.18 -9.19 -1.13
C ARG A 29 0.03 -7.75 -0.66
N TRP A 30 1.12 -7.12 -0.20
CA TRP A 30 1.14 -5.75 0.30
C TRP A 30 1.79 -4.80 -0.71
N SER A 31 1.12 -4.55 -1.84
CA SER A 31 1.56 -3.56 -2.84
C SER A 31 1.76 -2.15 -2.27
N SER A 32 1.14 -1.81 -1.13
CA SER A 32 1.31 -0.51 -0.47
C SER A 32 2.63 -0.34 0.27
N LYS A 33 3.50 -1.36 0.35
CA LYS A 33 4.81 -1.24 1.01
C LYS A 33 5.70 -0.16 0.37
N GLU A 34 5.51 0.13 -0.91
CA GLU A 34 6.19 1.21 -1.63
C GLU A 34 5.79 2.61 -1.13
N ASN A 35 4.57 2.80 -0.62
CA ASN A 35 4.15 4.07 0.00
C ASN A 35 4.92 4.32 1.31
N LEU A 36 5.17 3.27 2.11
CA LEU A 36 5.95 3.38 3.34
C LEU A 36 7.42 3.77 3.12
N LEU A 37 7.96 3.46 1.93
CA LEU A 37 9.36 3.68 1.57
C LEU A 37 9.54 4.87 0.60
N GLY A 38 8.43 5.45 0.12
CA GLY A 38 8.42 6.49 -0.90
C GLY A 38 8.70 7.87 -0.34
N ALA A 39 9.93 8.36 -0.51
CA ALA A 39 10.35 9.70 -0.10
C ALA A 39 9.86 10.85 -1.02
N THR A 40 8.91 10.64 -1.94
CA THR A 40 8.84 11.51 -3.15
C THR A 40 7.48 12.09 -3.55
N GLU A 41 6.44 12.02 -2.72
CA GLU A 41 5.20 12.79 -2.93
C GLU A 41 4.81 13.47 -1.61
N SER A 42 5.67 14.36 -1.12
CA SER A 42 5.49 15.02 0.20
C SER A 42 4.59 16.25 0.13
N ASP A 43 3.54 16.23 -0.69
CA ASP A 43 2.49 17.24 -0.55
C ASP A 43 1.77 16.94 0.78
N PRO A 44 1.92 17.76 1.85
CA PRO A 44 1.33 17.46 3.16
C PRO A 44 -0.21 17.46 3.12
N ASN A 45 -0.78 17.95 2.03
CA ASN A 45 -2.21 18.01 1.79
C ASN A 45 -2.71 16.89 0.88
N LEU A 46 -1.87 15.92 0.49
CA LEU A 46 -2.26 14.77 -0.33
C LEU A 46 -2.63 13.58 0.56
N PHE A 47 -3.86 13.12 0.43
CA PHE A 47 -4.44 12.03 1.22
C PHE A 47 -4.97 10.93 0.30
N VAL A 48 -5.24 9.76 0.87
CA VAL A 48 -5.84 8.63 0.16
C VAL A 48 -7.15 8.25 0.84
N ALA A 49 -8.21 8.07 0.06
CA ALA A 49 -9.48 7.56 0.56
C ALA A 49 -9.33 6.09 1.02
N LEU A 50 -9.75 5.80 2.24
CA LEU A 50 -9.77 4.45 2.82
C LEU A 50 -10.99 3.67 2.35
N TYR A 51 -12.09 4.35 2.06
CA TYR A 51 -13.37 3.78 1.66
C TYR A 51 -14.02 4.53 0.51
N ASP A 52 -15.01 3.89 -0.12
CA ASP A 52 -15.90 4.57 -1.04
C ASP A 52 -16.90 5.43 -0.26
N PHE A 53 -17.19 6.64 -0.76
CA PHE A 53 -18.26 7.49 -0.26
C PHE A 53 -19.06 8.03 -1.43
N VAL A 54 -20.39 7.95 -1.30
CA VAL A 54 -21.32 8.45 -2.32
C VAL A 54 -21.91 9.76 -1.81
N ALA A 55 -21.71 10.84 -2.57
CA ALA A 55 -22.30 12.14 -2.30
C ALA A 55 -23.82 12.02 -2.13
N SER A 56 -24.32 12.58 -1.03
CA SER A 56 -25.75 12.58 -0.70
C SER A 56 -26.40 13.95 -0.85
N GLY A 57 -25.62 15.01 -1.10
CA GLY A 57 -26.10 16.36 -1.35
C GLY A 57 -25.14 17.20 -2.18
N ASP A 58 -25.60 18.37 -2.63
CA ASP A 58 -24.91 19.21 -3.63
C ASP A 58 -23.51 19.69 -3.21
N ASN A 59 -23.26 19.79 -1.91
CA ASN A 59 -21.98 20.25 -1.37
C ASN A 59 -21.00 19.10 -1.07
N THR A 60 -21.43 17.85 -1.25
CA THR A 60 -20.63 16.66 -0.95
C THR A 60 -20.02 16.08 -2.22
N LEU A 61 -18.86 15.45 -2.11
CA LEU A 61 -18.14 14.86 -3.25
C LEU A 61 -18.07 13.34 -3.11
N SER A 62 -18.40 12.59 -4.16
CA SER A 62 -18.19 11.14 -4.18
C SER A 62 -16.71 10.82 -4.35
N ILE A 63 -16.19 9.89 -3.55
CA ILE A 63 -14.80 9.43 -3.59
C ILE A 63 -14.74 7.90 -3.66
N THR A 64 -13.70 7.38 -4.30
CA THR A 64 -13.46 5.94 -4.42
C THR A 64 -12.30 5.52 -3.53
N LYS A 65 -12.36 4.34 -2.92
CA LYS A 65 -11.27 3.76 -2.14
C LYS A 65 -9.97 3.74 -2.95
N GLY A 66 -8.90 4.21 -2.33
CA GLY A 66 -7.56 4.34 -2.94
C GLY A 66 -7.38 5.61 -3.78
N GLU A 67 -8.41 6.44 -3.93
CA GLU A 67 -8.31 7.71 -4.65
C GLU A 67 -7.44 8.71 -3.88
N LYS A 68 -6.51 9.35 -4.60
CA LYS A 68 -5.68 10.43 -4.06
C LYS A 68 -6.45 11.76 -4.12
N LEU A 69 -6.57 12.42 -2.97
CA LEU A 69 -7.34 13.66 -2.80
C LEU A 69 -6.46 14.74 -2.18
N ARG A 70 -6.72 16.00 -2.54
CA ARG A 70 -6.07 17.13 -1.86
C ARG A 70 -7.01 17.73 -0.83
N VAL A 71 -6.65 17.69 0.45
CA VAL A 71 -7.40 18.37 1.52
C VAL A 71 -7.12 19.87 1.48
N LEU A 72 -8.18 20.66 1.47
CA LEU A 72 -8.15 22.13 1.47
C LEU A 72 -8.37 22.71 2.87
N GLY A 73 -9.17 22.01 3.68
CA GLY A 73 -9.47 22.42 5.05
C GLY A 73 -10.46 21.47 5.72
N TYR A 74 -10.81 21.79 6.95
CA TYR A 74 -11.77 21.06 7.77
C TYR A 74 -12.87 22.03 8.22
N ASN A 75 -14.06 21.48 8.49
CA ASN A 75 -15.11 22.25 9.14
C ASN A 75 -14.79 22.47 10.64
N GLN A 76 -15.66 23.20 11.36
CA GLN A 76 -15.38 23.63 12.74
C GLN A 76 -15.18 22.49 13.74
N ASN A 77 -15.88 21.36 13.57
CA ASN A 77 -15.80 20.21 14.46
C ASN A 77 -14.84 19.11 13.94
N GLY A 78 -14.25 19.28 12.76
CA GLY A 78 -13.31 18.34 12.16
C GLY A 78 -13.93 17.03 11.65
N GLU A 79 -15.26 16.94 11.57
CA GLU A 79 -15.95 15.76 11.04
C GLU A 79 -15.94 15.71 9.51
N TRP A 80 -15.74 16.86 8.87
CA TRP A 80 -15.76 16.99 7.42
C TRP A 80 -14.48 17.66 6.91
N SER A 81 -13.94 17.09 5.85
CA SER A 81 -12.81 17.61 5.10
C SER A 81 -13.29 18.18 3.76
N GLU A 82 -12.93 19.41 3.44
CA GLU A 82 -13.12 19.94 2.09
C GLU A 82 -11.96 19.44 1.23
N VAL A 83 -12.28 18.73 0.16
CA VAL A 83 -11.28 18.07 -0.70
C VAL A 83 -11.44 18.49 -2.15
N ARG A 84 -10.33 18.45 -2.89
CA ARG A 84 -10.29 18.57 -4.35
C ARG A 84 -9.80 17.26 -4.96
N SER A 85 -10.62 16.69 -5.83
CA SER A 85 -10.33 15.55 -6.70
C SER A 85 -10.23 16.03 -8.17
N LYS A 86 -9.90 15.10 -9.06
CA LYS A 86 -10.08 15.23 -10.52
C LYS A 86 -11.55 15.45 -10.90
N ASN A 87 -12.49 14.93 -10.11
CA ASN A 87 -13.92 15.00 -10.39
C ASN A 87 -14.59 16.29 -9.89
N GLY A 88 -13.87 17.14 -9.16
CA GLY A 88 -14.40 18.37 -8.60
C GLY A 88 -13.92 18.63 -7.17
N GLN A 89 -14.65 19.48 -6.46
CA GLN A 89 -14.38 19.85 -5.08
C GLN A 89 -15.67 19.73 -4.27
N GLY A 90 -15.54 19.28 -3.03
CA GLY A 90 -16.65 19.19 -2.09
C GLY A 90 -16.25 18.58 -0.76
N TRP A 91 -17.23 18.36 0.08
CA TRP A 91 -17.05 17.81 1.43
C TRP A 91 -17.12 16.29 1.46
N VAL A 92 -16.19 15.69 2.20
CA VAL A 92 -16.18 14.26 2.53
C VAL A 92 -16.03 14.08 4.04
N PRO A 93 -16.55 12.99 4.65
CA PRO A 93 -16.33 12.73 6.05
C PRO A 93 -14.83 12.51 6.31
N SER A 94 -14.28 13.11 7.36
CA SER A 94 -12.82 13.07 7.62
C SER A 94 -12.29 11.70 8.04
N ASN A 95 -13.18 10.75 8.36
CA ASN A 95 -12.85 9.38 8.72
C ASN A 95 -12.95 8.38 7.55
N TYR A 96 -13.11 8.89 6.32
CA TYR A 96 -13.16 8.11 5.08
C TYR A 96 -11.87 8.24 4.28
#